data_AF-A0A2H6IDB8-F1
#
_entry.id   AF-A0A2H6IDB8-F1
#
_cell.length_a   1.000
_cell.length_b   1.000
_cell.length_c   1.000
_cell.angle_alpha   90.00
_cell.angle_beta   90.00
_cell.angle_gamma   90.00
#
_symmetry.space_group_name_H-M   'P 1'
#
loop_
_entity.id
_entity.type
_entity.pdbx_description
1 polymer ?
#
loop_
_entity_poly.entity_id
_entity_poly.type
_entity_poly.pdbx_seq_one_letter_code
_entity_poly.pdbx_strand_id
1 'polypeptide(L)'
;MAVKVRIPTPLQRLTDGQEVVEGKPGKIIEMIQDLDSRYPGLAERVSEGGKIRRFVNIYLNEEDIRFLKAEETEVKDGDEVSIVPAIAGGRGELMKRRVKLTFPQHLIKEPVLFTMAKKFDVMPNIRRARVSETVGEMILELEGEEKNLDDGLKSLTEQGVKVELVEGDIIE
;
A
#
# COMPACT_ATOMS: atom_id res chain seq x y z
N MET A 1 16.81 -0.40 32.87
CA MET A 1 17.22 -1.25 31.73
C MET A 1 16.81 -0.53 30.46
N ALA A 2 17.66 -0.43 29.44
CA ALA A 2 17.32 0.30 28.22
C ALA A 2 16.05 -0.24 27.52
N VAL A 3 15.41 0.62 26.73
CA VAL A 3 14.28 0.22 25.86
C VAL A 3 14.81 -0.67 24.74
N LYS A 4 14.14 -1.78 24.45
CA LYS A 4 14.48 -2.61 23.28
C LYS A 4 13.71 -2.14 22.07
N VAL A 5 14.41 -1.81 20.98
CA VAL A 5 13.77 -1.34 19.74
C VAL A 5 13.98 -2.37 18.64
N ARG A 6 12.91 -3.01 18.18
CA ARG A 6 12.94 -3.98 17.08
C ARG A 6 12.91 -3.27 15.73
N ILE A 7 13.89 -3.60 14.90
CA ILE A 7 14.17 -2.97 13.62
C ILE A 7 13.75 -3.92 12.49
N PRO A 8 12.86 -3.47 11.59
CA PRO A 8 12.37 -4.31 10.51
C PRO A 8 13.45 -4.50 9.45
N THR A 9 13.41 -5.63 8.74
CA THR A 9 14.44 -6.02 7.76
C THR A 9 14.85 -4.92 6.77
N PRO A 10 13.94 -4.10 6.19
CA PRO A 10 14.34 -3.03 5.29
C PRO A 10 15.22 -1.94 5.93
N LEU A 11 15.13 -1.75 7.25
CA LEU A 11 15.87 -0.74 8.01
C LEU A 11 17.15 -1.29 8.65
N GLN A 12 17.31 -2.61 8.75
CA GLN A 12 18.47 -3.23 9.41
C GLN A 12 19.81 -2.85 8.78
N ARG A 13 19.83 -2.46 7.50
CA ARG A 13 21.04 -1.92 6.85
C ARG A 13 21.56 -0.63 7.47
N LEU A 14 20.69 0.14 8.14
CA LEU A 14 21.06 1.37 8.85
C LEU A 14 21.56 1.08 10.27
N THR A 15 21.28 -0.11 10.81
CA THR A 15 21.63 -0.55 12.15
C THR A 15 22.71 -1.64 12.16
N ASP A 16 23.59 -1.64 11.15
CA ASP A 16 24.66 -2.64 10.99
C ASP A 16 24.18 -4.10 10.97
N GLY A 17 22.94 -4.33 10.51
CA GLY A 17 22.30 -5.64 10.48
C GLY A 17 21.65 -6.05 11.80
N GLN A 18 21.64 -5.20 12.83
CA GLN A 18 21.05 -5.52 14.12
C GLN A 18 19.51 -5.50 14.05
N GLU A 19 18.89 -6.61 14.43
CA GLU A 19 17.42 -6.74 14.54
C GLU A 19 16.88 -5.96 15.75
N VAL A 20 17.67 -5.84 16.82
CA VAL A 20 17.28 -5.13 18.05
C VAL A 20 18.39 -4.18 18.43
N VAL A 21 18.02 -2.93 18.69
CA VAL A 21 18.94 -1.88 19.18
C VAL A 21 18.39 -1.28 20.47
N GLU A 22 19.26 -0.67 21.27
CA GLU A 22 18.86 -0.03 22.52
C GLU A 22 18.34 1.40 22.27
N GLY A 23 17.15 1.72 22.77
CA GLY A 23 16.55 3.06 22.77
C GLY A 23 16.62 3.71 24.15
N LYS A 24 16.57 5.05 24.17
CA LYS A 24 16.42 5.82 25.41
C LYS A 24 14.94 5.91 25.81
N PRO A 25 14.62 5.87 27.12
CA PRO A 25 13.30 6.26 27.61
C PRO A 25 12.97 7.71 27.25
N GLY A 26 11.68 8.02 27.18
CA GLY A 26 11.17 9.32 26.76
C GLY A 26 10.02 9.17 25.79
N LYS A 27 9.72 10.21 25.00
CA LYS A 27 8.69 10.10 23.96
C LYS A 27 9.21 9.27 22.77
N ILE A 28 8.31 8.55 22.09
CA ILE A 28 8.63 7.80 20.87
C ILE A 28 9.41 8.66 19.87
N ILE A 29 8.99 9.90 19.62
CA ILE A 29 9.66 10.77 18.66
C ILE A 29 11.09 11.14 19.07
N GLU A 30 11.32 11.37 20.37
CA GLU A 30 12.65 11.70 20.91
C GLU A 30 13.57 10.48 20.84
N MET A 31 13.04 9.29 21.14
CA MET A 31 13.77 8.03 21.01
C MET A 31 14.18 7.76 19.55
N ILE A 32 13.32 8.04 18.57
CA ILE A 32 13.65 7.91 17.14
C ILE A 32 14.77 8.89 16.74
N GLN A 33 14.72 10.14 17.21
CA GLN A 33 15.76 11.15 16.94
C GLN A 33 17.11 10.78 17.57
N ASP A 34 17.08 10.20 18.78
CA ASP A 34 18.28 9.68 19.44
C ASP A 34 18.87 8.48 18.68
N LEU A 35 18.02 7.58 18.19
CA LEU A 35 18.45 6.46 17.36
C LEU A 35 19.06 6.93 16.05
N ASP A 36 18.52 7.95 15.39
CA ASP A 36 19.07 8.50 14.15
C ASP A 36 20.46 9.11 14.34
N SER A 37 20.71 9.73 15.50
CA SER A 37 22.05 10.23 15.85
C SER A 37 23.10 9.12 15.93
N ARG A 38 22.69 7.88 16.21
CA ARG A 38 23.55 6.69 16.23
C ARG A 38 23.52 5.89 14.93
N TYR A 39 22.40 5.96 14.21
CA TYR A 39 22.11 5.23 12.97
C TYR A 39 21.56 6.20 11.91
N PRO A 40 22.43 7.01 11.27
CA PRO A 40 22.00 8.10 10.41
C PRO A 40 21.07 7.67 9.26
N GLY A 41 19.97 8.38 9.09
CA GLY A 41 18.95 8.12 8.07
C GLY A 41 17.79 7.24 8.55
N LEU A 42 17.82 6.75 9.79
CA LEU A 42 16.71 5.99 10.38
C LEU A 42 15.48 6.89 10.57
N ALA A 43 15.64 8.09 11.12
CA ALA A 43 14.50 8.98 11.38
C ALA A 43 13.82 9.39 10.07
N GLU A 44 14.57 9.61 8.99
CA GLU A 44 14.01 9.95 7.68
C GLU A 44 13.09 8.86 7.11
N ARG A 45 13.37 7.59 7.46
CA ARG A 45 12.55 6.43 7.04
C ARG A 45 11.32 6.24 7.91
N VAL A 46 11.36 6.70 9.16
CA VAL A 46 10.33 6.42 10.18
C VAL A 46 9.40 7.62 10.40
N SER A 47 9.93 8.83 10.31
CA SER A 47 9.26 10.08 10.71
C SER A 47 9.55 11.24 9.73
N GLU A 48 8.72 12.27 9.77
CA GLU A 48 8.89 13.52 9.04
C GLU A 48 8.26 14.68 9.83
N GLY A 49 8.98 15.78 10.02
CA GLY A 49 8.45 16.97 10.73
C GLY A 49 8.00 16.69 12.17
N GLY A 50 8.63 15.74 12.86
CA GLY A 50 8.25 15.34 14.22
C GLY A 50 7.04 14.41 14.29
N LYS A 51 6.53 13.90 13.17
CA LYS A 51 5.44 12.93 13.09
C LYS A 51 5.86 11.60 12.51
N ILE A 52 5.26 10.51 12.96
CA ILE A 52 5.49 9.19 12.35
C ILE A 52 4.87 9.18 10.95
N ARG A 53 5.62 8.66 9.97
CA ARG A 53 5.12 8.55 8.59
C ARG A 53 3.89 7.65 8.55
N ARG A 54 2.92 7.99 7.69
CA ARG A 54 1.66 7.22 7.53
C ARG A 54 1.87 5.73 7.30
N PHE A 55 2.93 5.38 6.58
CA PHE A 55 3.28 4.00 6.22
C PHE A 55 4.21 3.32 7.23
N VAL A 56 4.28 3.83 8.46
CA VAL A 56 5.04 3.23 9.55
C VAL A 56 4.11 3.04 10.72
N ASN A 57 4.04 1.81 11.20
CA ASN A 57 3.34 1.45 12.43
C ASN A 57 4.39 1.28 13.51
N ILE A 58 4.10 1.77 14.71
CA ILE A 58 4.96 1.61 15.87
C ILE A 58 4.12 1.02 16.99
N TYR A 59 4.66 0.00 17.64
CA TYR A 59 4.02 -0.68 18.75
C TYR A 59 4.86 -0.51 20.00
N LEU A 60 4.23 -0.17 21.12
CA LEU A 60 4.83 -0.20 22.45
C LEU A 60 4.24 -1.41 23.18
N ASN A 61 5.06 -2.41 23.51
CA ASN A 61 4.64 -3.64 24.16
C ASN A 61 3.41 -4.29 23.49
N GLU A 62 3.46 -4.45 22.16
CA GLU A 62 2.40 -5.01 21.30
C GLU A 62 1.17 -4.10 21.07
N GLU A 63 1.11 -2.91 21.67
CA GLU A 63 0.00 -1.95 21.47
C GLU A 63 0.38 -0.85 20.46
N ASP A 64 -0.45 -0.62 19.44
CA ASP A 64 -0.20 0.44 18.42
C ASP A 64 -0.32 1.82 19.08
N ILE A 65 0.75 2.62 18.95
CA ILE A 65 0.84 3.95 19.59
C ILE A 65 -0.25 4.92 19.12
N ARG A 66 -0.91 4.66 17.98
CA ARG A 66 -2.05 5.46 17.49
C ARG A 66 -3.26 5.41 18.42
N PHE A 67 -3.42 4.34 19.20
CA PHE A 67 -4.46 4.24 20.23
C PHE A 67 -4.00 4.79 21.59
N LEU A 68 -2.73 5.18 21.68
CA LEU A 68 -2.12 5.82 22.84
C LEU A 68 -2.01 7.34 22.60
N LYS A 69 -0.80 7.91 22.65
CA LYS A 69 -0.53 9.33 22.41
C LYS A 69 0.30 9.55 21.14
N ALA A 70 0.26 8.59 20.20
CA ALA A 70 1.04 8.59 18.97
C ALA A 70 2.52 8.90 19.25
N GLU A 71 3.11 9.88 18.57
CA GLU A 71 4.50 10.32 18.71
C GLU A 71 4.91 10.69 20.15
N GLU A 72 3.92 11.14 20.94
CA GLU A 72 4.11 11.57 22.32
C GLU A 72 3.92 10.45 23.33
N THR A 73 3.71 9.22 22.87
CA THR A 73 3.65 8.04 23.76
C THR A 73 4.96 7.93 24.53
N GLU A 74 4.86 7.84 25.86
CA GLU A 74 6.02 7.71 26.74
C GLU A 74 6.46 6.25 26.81
N VAL A 75 7.77 6.05 26.69
CA VAL A 75 8.44 4.76 26.78
C VAL A 75 9.37 4.78 27.99
N LYS A 76 9.38 3.69 28.73
CA LYS A 76 10.11 3.54 29.99
C LYS A 76 11.16 2.44 29.88
N ASP A 77 12.11 2.49 30.80
CA ASP A 77 13.10 1.43 30.97
C ASP A 77 12.44 0.05 31.06
N GLY A 78 12.89 -0.88 30.22
CA GLY A 78 12.36 -2.25 30.14
C GLY A 78 11.25 -2.47 29.12
N ASP A 79 10.71 -1.41 28.51
CA ASP A 79 9.73 -1.53 27.44
C ASP A 79 10.36 -2.06 26.14
N GLU A 80 9.49 -2.66 25.30
CA GLU A 80 9.80 -3.05 23.93
C GLU A 80 9.04 -2.17 22.94
N VAL A 81 9.75 -1.59 21.98
CA VAL A 81 9.17 -0.83 20.87
C VAL A 81 9.46 -1.56 19.56
N SER A 82 8.44 -1.79 18.75
CA SER A 82 8.57 -2.42 17.43
C SER A 82 8.25 -1.45 16.32
N ILE A 83 9.19 -1.23 15.40
CA ILE A 83 8.96 -0.47 14.18
C ILE A 83 8.54 -1.45 13.09
N VAL A 84 7.31 -1.32 12.61
CA VAL A 84 6.77 -2.17 11.55
C VAL A 84 6.49 -1.28 10.34
N PRO A 85 7.18 -1.47 9.23
CA PRO A 85 6.82 -0.78 8.00
C PRO A 85 5.43 -1.29 7.64
N ALA A 86 4.54 -0.38 7.25
CA ALA A 86 3.30 -0.76 6.61
C ALA A 86 3.68 -1.35 5.25
N ILE A 87 4.04 -2.64 5.22
CA ILE A 87 4.16 -3.43 4.00
C ILE A 87 2.73 -3.75 3.54
N ALA A 88 1.95 -2.71 3.29
CA ALA A 88 1.01 -2.76 2.19
C ALA A 88 1.89 -2.67 0.95
N GLY A 89 1.93 -3.73 0.15
CA GLY A 89 2.65 -3.73 -1.13
C GLY A 89 2.39 -2.41 -1.84
N GLY A 90 3.47 -1.67 -2.13
CA GLY A 90 3.44 -0.24 -2.43
C GLY A 90 2.55 0.10 -3.60
N ARG A 91 1.27 0.30 -3.34
CA ARG A 91 0.35 0.89 -4.29
C ARG A 91 0.15 2.34 -3.84
N GLY A 92 0.44 3.28 -4.75
CA GLY A 92 -0.04 4.65 -4.67
C GLY A 92 -1.53 4.70 -4.36
N GLU A 93 -2.08 5.90 -4.16
CA GLU A 93 -3.50 6.06 -3.85
C GLU A 93 -4.36 5.24 -4.84
N LEU A 94 -5.03 4.21 -4.32
CA LEU A 94 -5.81 3.28 -5.12
C LEU A 94 -7.07 3.99 -5.57
N MET A 95 -7.21 4.14 -6.88
CA MET A 95 -8.38 4.71 -7.50
C MET A 95 -9.31 3.59 -7.97
N LYS A 96 -10.61 3.90 -8.00
CA LYS A 96 -11.63 3.04 -8.58
C LYS A 96 -12.13 3.67 -9.87
N ARG A 97 -12.28 2.86 -10.93
CA ARG A 97 -12.84 3.31 -12.20
C ARG A 97 -13.85 2.30 -12.72
N ARG A 98 -15.07 2.77 -12.97
CA ARG A 98 -16.13 1.95 -13.57
C ARG A 98 -16.05 2.03 -15.09
N VAL A 99 -15.97 0.87 -15.73
CA VAL A 99 -15.84 0.75 -17.18
C VAL A 99 -16.79 -0.29 -17.74
N LYS A 100 -17.30 -0.01 -18.94
CA LYS A 100 -17.94 -1.00 -19.80
C LYS A 100 -16.91 -1.46 -20.83
N LEU A 101 -16.66 -2.76 -20.87
CA LEU A 101 -15.83 -3.41 -21.88
C LEU A 101 -16.73 -4.17 -22.86
N THR A 102 -16.49 -3.98 -24.16
CA THR A 102 -17.12 -4.77 -25.21
C THR A 102 -16.06 -5.53 -25.99
N PHE A 103 -16.11 -6.85 -25.91
CA PHE A 103 -15.20 -7.79 -26.54
C PHE A 103 -15.78 -8.26 -27.88
N PRO A 104 -15.05 -8.11 -29.00
CA PRO A 104 -15.42 -8.73 -30.26
C PRO A 104 -15.33 -10.27 -30.15
N GLN A 105 -16.06 -10.98 -31.02
CA GLN A 105 -16.18 -12.44 -30.98
C GLN A 105 -14.85 -13.20 -30.84
N HIS A 106 -13.80 -12.76 -31.52
CA HIS A 106 -12.50 -13.42 -31.51
C HIS A 106 -11.72 -13.26 -30.19
N LEU A 107 -12.03 -12.24 -29.38
CA LEU A 107 -11.38 -12.03 -28.08
C LEU A 107 -12.12 -12.68 -26.91
N ILE A 108 -13.35 -13.18 -27.11
CA ILE A 108 -14.13 -13.84 -26.04
C ILE A 108 -13.42 -15.10 -25.51
N LYS A 109 -12.60 -15.75 -26.35
CA LYS A 109 -11.85 -16.95 -25.99
C LYS A 109 -10.47 -16.67 -25.41
N GLU A 110 -10.04 -15.40 -25.41
CA GLU A 110 -8.71 -14.98 -24.98
C GLU A 110 -8.74 -14.42 -23.55
N PRO A 111 -7.74 -14.70 -22.70
CA PRO A 111 -7.67 -14.24 -21.31
C PRO A 111 -7.21 -12.77 -21.21
N VAL A 112 -7.78 -11.89 -22.03
CA VAL A 112 -7.36 -10.49 -22.19
C VAL A 112 -7.46 -9.74 -20.85
N LEU A 113 -8.59 -9.89 -20.14
CA LEU A 113 -8.80 -9.24 -18.84
C LEU A 113 -7.81 -9.72 -17.78
N PHE A 114 -7.54 -11.02 -17.72
CA PHE A 114 -6.56 -11.60 -16.79
C PHE A 114 -5.15 -11.10 -17.08
N THR A 115 -4.78 -11.01 -18.36
CA THR A 115 -3.47 -10.53 -18.79
C THR A 115 -3.27 -9.07 -18.39
N MET A 116 -4.29 -8.23 -18.59
CA MET A 116 -4.28 -6.83 -18.14
C MET A 116 -4.12 -6.74 -16.62
N ALA A 117 -4.98 -7.45 -15.86
CA ALA A 117 -4.96 -7.43 -14.40
C ALA A 117 -3.58 -7.79 -13.82
N LYS A 118 -2.96 -8.86 -14.35
CA LYS A 118 -1.64 -9.32 -13.90
C LYS A 118 -0.51 -8.41 -14.33
N LYS A 119 -0.54 -7.92 -15.58
CA LYS A 119 0.56 -7.13 -16.17
C LYS A 119 0.63 -5.73 -15.58
N PHE A 120 -0.51 -5.13 -15.28
CA PHE A 120 -0.60 -3.75 -14.80
C PHE A 120 -0.96 -3.65 -13.31
N ASP A 121 -1.03 -4.77 -12.58
CA ASP A 121 -1.45 -4.79 -11.16
C ASP A 121 -2.76 -4.03 -10.92
N VAL A 122 -3.75 -4.32 -11.77
CA VAL A 122 -5.12 -3.78 -11.67
C VAL A 122 -6.03 -4.90 -11.20
N MET A 123 -6.82 -4.63 -10.16
CA MET A 123 -7.79 -5.57 -9.61
C MET A 123 -9.17 -5.34 -10.24
N PRO A 124 -9.69 -6.27 -11.07
CA PRO A 124 -11.02 -6.15 -11.60
C PRO A 124 -12.06 -6.72 -10.62
N ASN A 125 -13.16 -5.98 -10.43
CA ASN A 125 -14.37 -6.45 -9.78
C ASN A 125 -15.52 -6.49 -10.80
N ILE A 126 -16.02 -7.69 -11.12
CA ILE A 126 -17.07 -7.90 -12.13
C ILE A 126 -18.43 -7.55 -11.52
N ARG A 127 -19.06 -6.49 -12.03
CA ARG A 127 -20.42 -6.09 -11.61
C ARG A 127 -21.50 -6.74 -12.48
N ARG A 128 -21.23 -6.88 -13.78
CA ARG A 128 -22.13 -7.54 -14.73
C ARG A 128 -21.32 -8.12 -15.88
N ALA A 129 -21.69 -9.30 -16.36
CA ALA A 129 -21.13 -9.89 -17.58
C ALA A 129 -22.26 -10.53 -18.40
N ARG A 130 -22.21 -10.34 -19.72
CA ARG A 130 -23.09 -10.98 -20.69
C ARG A 130 -22.25 -11.43 -21.87
N VAL A 131 -22.45 -12.67 -22.30
CA VAL A 131 -21.82 -13.20 -23.52
C VAL A 131 -22.93 -13.57 -24.48
N SER A 132 -22.86 -13.07 -25.71
CA SER A 132 -23.69 -13.51 -26.82
C SER A 132 -22.83 -14.29 -27.83
N GLU A 133 -23.45 -14.75 -28.91
CA GLU A 133 -22.73 -15.43 -30.00
C GLU A 133 -21.73 -14.50 -30.72
N THR A 134 -21.93 -13.19 -30.66
CA THR A 134 -21.20 -12.19 -31.46
C THR A 134 -20.33 -11.26 -30.63
N VAL A 135 -20.70 -10.96 -29.38
CA VAL A 135 -19.99 -10.03 -28.51
C VAL A 135 -20.04 -10.45 -27.05
N GLY A 136 -18.98 -10.14 -26.30
CA GLY A 136 -18.98 -10.15 -24.84
C GLY A 136 -19.11 -8.74 -24.31
N GLU A 137 -20.00 -8.50 -23.36
CA GLU A 137 -20.10 -7.22 -22.65
C GLU A 137 -19.84 -7.44 -21.16
N MET A 138 -18.98 -6.60 -20.57
CA MET A 138 -18.69 -6.61 -19.14
C MET A 138 -18.77 -5.21 -18.56
N ILE A 139 -19.38 -5.07 -17.39
CA ILE A 139 -19.29 -3.87 -16.54
C ILE A 139 -18.42 -4.24 -15.35
N LEU A 140 -17.33 -3.49 -15.19
CA LEU A 140 -16.29 -3.73 -14.21
C LEU A 140 -16.07 -2.48 -13.37
N GLU A 141 -15.75 -2.68 -12.10
CA GLU A 141 -15.07 -1.68 -11.29
C GLU A 141 -13.61 -2.12 -11.18
N LEU A 142 -12.71 -1.33 -11.75
CA LEU A 142 -11.27 -1.58 -11.69
C LEU A 142 -10.68 -0.79 -10.53
N GLU A 143 -9.83 -1.43 -9.75
CA GLU A 143 -9.10 -0.82 -8.65
C GLU A 143 -7.59 -0.96 -8.89
N GLY A 144 -6.85 0.14 -8.79
CA GLY A 144 -5.42 0.18 -9.05
C GLY A 144 -4.85 1.59 -8.89
N GLU A 145 -3.54 1.75 -9.02
CA GLU A 145 -2.95 3.08 -9.14
C GLU A 145 -3.45 3.78 -10.41
N GLU A 146 -3.55 5.11 -10.37
CA GLU A 146 -4.02 5.92 -11.51
C GLU A 146 -3.28 5.57 -12.82
N LYS A 147 -1.94 5.55 -12.77
CA LYS A 147 -1.10 5.20 -13.93
C LYS A 147 -1.36 3.77 -14.43
N ASN A 148 -1.51 2.81 -13.51
CA ASN A 148 -1.75 1.41 -13.85
C ASN A 148 -3.13 1.20 -14.48
N LEU A 149 -4.15 1.91 -13.99
CA LEU A 149 -5.48 1.91 -14.59
C LEU A 149 -5.43 2.46 -16.02
N ASP A 150 -4.74 3.58 -16.23
CA ASP A 150 -4.61 4.19 -17.55
C ASP A 150 -3.88 3.27 -18.54
N ASP A 151 -2.71 2.73 -18.14
CA ASP A 151 -1.93 1.80 -18.96
C ASP A 151 -2.70 0.50 -19.24
N GLY A 152 -3.41 -0.03 -18.23
CA GLY A 152 -4.25 -1.21 -18.34
C GLY A 152 -5.40 -1.02 -19.34
N LEU A 153 -6.16 0.07 -19.22
CA LEU A 153 -7.27 0.38 -20.13
C LEU A 153 -6.79 0.66 -21.57
N LYS A 154 -5.65 1.34 -21.72
CA LYS A 154 -5.01 1.54 -23.02
C LYS A 154 -4.65 0.21 -23.68
N SER A 155 -4.06 -0.72 -22.93
CA SER A 155 -3.69 -2.05 -23.45
C SER A 155 -4.88 -2.89 -23.93
N LEU A 156 -6.06 -2.72 -23.30
CA LEU A 156 -7.30 -3.37 -23.73
C LEU A 156 -7.78 -2.78 -25.07
N THR A 157 -7.72 -1.46 -25.18
CA THR A 157 -8.09 -0.74 -26.41
C THR A 157 -7.19 -1.13 -27.58
N GLU A 158 -5.87 -1.23 -27.36
CA GLU A 158 -4.89 -1.68 -28.36
C GLU A 158 -5.13 -3.12 -28.83
N GLN A 159 -5.68 -3.98 -27.97
CA GLN A 159 -6.07 -5.35 -28.32
C GLN A 159 -7.41 -5.43 -29.05
N GLY A 160 -8.14 -4.31 -29.23
CA GLY A 160 -9.43 -4.26 -29.91
C GLY A 160 -10.65 -4.42 -29.00
N VAL A 161 -10.47 -4.39 -27.68
CA VAL A 161 -11.59 -4.29 -26.73
C VAL A 161 -12.09 -2.84 -26.73
N LYS A 162 -13.39 -2.63 -26.93
CA LYS A 162 -13.97 -1.29 -26.80
C LYS A 162 -14.13 -0.97 -25.31
N VAL A 163 -13.55 0.14 -24.87
CA VAL A 163 -13.59 0.63 -23.49
C VAL A 163 -14.45 1.90 -23.42
N GLU A 164 -15.45 1.91 -22.54
CA GLU A 164 -16.31 3.07 -22.29
C GLU A 164 -16.31 3.37 -20.79
N LEU A 165 -16.01 4.61 -20.40
CA LEU A 165 -16.14 5.06 -19.01
C LEU A 165 -17.62 5.17 -18.64
N VAL A 166 -17.98 4.64 -17.48
CA VAL A 166 -19.34 4.81 -16.95
C VAL A 166 -19.29 6.04 -16.03
N GLU A 167 -19.76 7.19 -16.52
CA GLU A 167 -19.95 8.37 -15.67
C GLU A 167 -21.11 8.11 -14.70
N GLY A 168 -20.88 8.39 -13.41
CA GLY A 168 -21.94 8.49 -12.41
C GLY A 168 -21.82 7.50 -11.26
N ASP A 169 -21.73 8.08 -10.06
CA ASP A 169 -22.11 7.46 -8.80
C ASP A 169 -23.50 6.83 -8.95
N ILE A 170 -23.55 5.52 -8.78
CA ILE A 170 -24.77 4.90 -8.26
C ILE A 170 -24.48 4.78 -6.78
N ILE A 171 -25.03 5.75 -6.04
CA ILE A 171 -25.34 5.66 -4.62
C ILE A 171 -25.98 4.29 -4.42
N GLU A 172 -25.31 3.40 -3.69
CA GLU A 172 -25.96 2.20 -3.14
C GLU A 172 -27.04 2.60 -2.13
#